data_AF-A0A7G6SMA3-F1
#
_entry.id   AF-A0A7G6SMA3-F1
#
_cell.length_a   1.000
_cell.length_b   1.000
_cell.length_c   1.000
_cell.angle_alpha   90.00
_cell.angle_beta   90.00
_cell.angle_gamma   90.00
#
_symmetry.space_group_name_H-M   'P 1'
#
loop_
_entity.id
_entity.type
_entity.pdbx_description
1 polymer ?
#
loop_
_entity_poly.entity_id
_entity_poly.type
_entity_poly.pdbx_seq_one_letter_code
_entity_poly.pdbx_strand_id
1 'polypeptide(L)'
;MADDTAAGPVRRKARPTRRKPVREAAAQAPRPKRTKKTLGDDFLAAVRADFRAYGAGVIAEVRADKPDQYLKIVLSVLPKDFDVAINHLDALSDEEIRSRIRSLEAVVKPFLEEPADHREDGIPGAAGGA
;
A
#
# COMPACT_ATOMS: atom_id res chain seq x y z
N MET A 1 -31.40 -75.60 -32.69
CA MET A 1 -30.79 -76.76 -32.01
C MET A 1 -29.66 -77.26 -32.89
N ALA A 2 -28.42 -77.44 -32.47
CA ALA A 2 -27.77 -77.30 -31.17
C ALA A 2 -26.25 -77.11 -31.40
N ASP A 3 -25.59 -76.58 -30.37
CA ASP A 3 -24.19 -76.77 -29.91
C ASP A 3 -23.04 -76.92 -30.91
N ASP A 4 -22.07 -76.01 -30.97
CA ASP A 4 -21.00 -75.70 -29.99
C ASP A 4 -19.93 -76.81 -29.89
N THR A 5 -18.66 -76.47 -30.18
CA THR A 5 -17.47 -76.78 -29.36
C THR A 5 -16.19 -76.24 -30.01
N ALA A 6 -15.69 -75.17 -29.40
CA ALA A 6 -14.29 -74.80 -29.11
C ALA A 6 -13.09 -75.35 -29.94
N ALA A 7 -12.25 -74.42 -30.41
CA ALA A 7 -10.79 -74.61 -30.54
C ALA A 7 -10.05 -73.31 -30.16
N GLY A 8 -9.11 -73.43 -29.23
CA GLY A 8 -8.55 -72.33 -28.41
C GLY A 8 -7.52 -71.39 -29.09
N PRO A 9 -7.10 -70.31 -28.39
CA PRO A 9 -6.25 -69.29 -28.99
C PRO A 9 -4.76 -69.60 -28.80
N VAL A 10 -4.02 -69.51 -29.92
CA VAL A 10 -2.57 -69.66 -30.02
C VAL A 10 -1.86 -68.44 -29.40
N ARG A 11 -0.98 -68.69 -28.41
CA ARG A 11 -0.11 -67.68 -27.77
C ARG A 11 0.81 -67.00 -28.81
N ARG A 12 0.57 -65.72 -29.09
CA ARG A 12 1.49 -64.87 -29.89
C ARG A 12 2.56 -64.24 -29.00
N LYS A 13 3.82 -64.36 -29.43
CA LYS A 13 5.03 -63.84 -28.78
C LYS A 13 5.00 -62.31 -28.68
N ALA A 14 5.32 -61.77 -27.51
CA ALA A 14 5.36 -60.33 -27.24
C ALA A 14 6.56 -59.65 -27.93
N ARG A 15 6.29 -58.54 -28.63
CA ARG A 15 7.29 -57.66 -29.24
C ARG A 15 7.74 -56.61 -28.21
N PRO A 16 9.04 -56.32 -28.03
CA PRO A 16 9.47 -55.33 -27.05
C PRO A 16 9.07 -53.92 -27.50
N THR A 17 8.54 -53.15 -26.55
CA THR A 17 8.05 -51.78 -26.74
C THR A 17 9.22 -50.81 -26.87
N ARG A 18 9.33 -50.17 -28.04
CA ARG A 18 10.28 -49.09 -28.32
C ARG A 18 9.90 -47.86 -27.49
N ARG A 19 10.71 -47.53 -26.47
CA ARG A 19 10.54 -46.34 -25.64
C ARG A 19 10.70 -45.08 -26.51
N LYS A 20 9.73 -44.17 -26.47
CA LYS A 20 9.82 -42.84 -27.11
C LYS A 20 10.80 -41.97 -26.30
N PRO A 21 11.67 -41.17 -26.94
CA PRO A 21 12.48 -40.21 -26.20
C PRO A 21 11.57 -39.13 -25.62
N VAL A 22 11.72 -38.87 -24.32
CA VAL A 22 11.09 -37.75 -23.61
C VAL A 22 11.71 -36.47 -24.18
N ARG A 23 10.90 -35.62 -24.81
CA ARG A 23 11.33 -34.26 -25.12
C ARG A 23 11.56 -33.54 -23.80
N GLU A 24 12.79 -33.10 -23.56
CA GLU A 24 13.11 -32.16 -22.49
C GLU A 24 12.18 -30.95 -22.63
N ALA A 25 11.47 -30.65 -21.55
CA ALA A 25 10.61 -29.49 -21.47
C ALA A 25 11.48 -28.24 -21.58
N ALA A 26 11.56 -27.66 -22.78
CA ALA A 26 12.07 -26.31 -22.95
C ALA A 26 11.31 -25.40 -21.96
N ALA A 27 12.04 -24.79 -21.05
CA ALA A 27 11.50 -23.84 -20.08
C ALA A 27 10.71 -22.77 -20.84
N GLN A 28 9.38 -22.84 -20.75
CA GLN A 28 8.52 -21.83 -21.32
C GLN A 28 8.76 -20.54 -20.55
N ALA A 29 9.31 -19.53 -21.22
CA ALA A 29 9.41 -18.19 -20.66
C ALA A 29 8.02 -17.78 -20.12
N PRO A 30 7.94 -17.17 -18.92
CA PRO A 30 6.66 -16.81 -18.33
C PRO A 30 5.94 -15.87 -19.30
N ARG A 31 4.80 -16.33 -19.82
CA ARG A 31 3.95 -15.54 -20.71
C ARG A 31 3.63 -14.22 -19.98
N PRO A 32 3.88 -13.05 -20.60
CA PRO A 32 3.61 -11.78 -19.95
C PRO A 32 2.14 -11.78 -19.54
N LYS A 33 1.90 -11.57 -18.25
CA LYS A 33 0.55 -11.58 -17.66
C LYS A 33 -0.21 -10.43 -18.30
N ARG A 34 -0.96 -10.74 -19.36
CA ARG A 34 -1.81 -9.78 -20.05
C ARG A 34 -2.91 -9.42 -19.07
N THR A 35 -2.71 -8.34 -18.31
CA THR A 35 -3.76 -7.72 -17.52
C THR A 35 -4.89 -7.43 -18.50
N LYS A 36 -5.96 -8.21 -18.42
CA LYS A 36 -7.12 -8.02 -19.26
C LYS A 36 -7.69 -6.67 -18.83
N LYS A 37 -7.55 -5.64 -19.67
CA LYS A 37 -8.32 -4.41 -19.50
C LYS A 37 -9.77 -4.84 -19.36
N THR A 38 -10.35 -4.53 -18.21
CA THR A 38 -11.72 -4.89 -17.90
C THR A 38 -12.64 -3.84 -18.51
N LEU A 39 -13.88 -4.21 -18.78
CA LEU A 39 -14.92 -3.24 -19.16
C LEU A 39 -15.00 -2.08 -18.14
N GLY A 40 -14.70 -2.35 -16.87
CA GLY A 40 -14.64 -1.35 -15.81
C GLY A 40 -13.50 -0.34 -16.00
N ASP A 41 -12.32 -0.78 -16.45
CA ASP A 41 -11.18 0.11 -16.72
C ASP A 41 -11.47 1.05 -17.88
N ASP A 42 -12.08 0.53 -18.95
CA ASP A 42 -12.45 1.32 -20.13
C ASP A 42 -13.57 2.32 -19.81
N PHE A 43 -14.55 1.92 -18.99
CA PHE A 43 -15.58 2.83 -18.49
C PHE A 43 -14.98 3.98 -17.66
N LEU A 44 -14.09 3.66 -16.71
CA LEU A 44 -13.45 4.68 -15.88
C LEU A 44 -12.59 5.63 -16.72
N ALA A 45 -11.89 5.11 -17.73
CA ALA A 45 -11.13 5.92 -18.67
C ALA A 45 -12.02 6.88 -19.46
N ALA A 46 -13.19 6.42 -19.92
CA ALA A 46 -14.16 7.25 -20.63
C ALA A 46 -14.71 8.36 -19.73
N VAL A 47 -15.15 8.03 -18.51
CA VAL A 47 -15.66 9.02 -17.54
C VAL A 47 -14.60 10.07 -17.21
N ARG A 48 -13.34 9.65 -17.04
CA ARG A 48 -12.23 10.59 -16.79
C ARG A 48 -11.98 11.51 -17.98
N ALA A 49 -12.05 11.00 -19.21
CA ALA A 49 -11.88 11.80 -20.42
C ALA A 49 -13.00 12.83 -20.56
N ASP A 50 -14.25 12.42 -20.32
CA ASP A 50 -15.42 13.29 -20.32
C ASP A 50 -15.30 14.41 -19.27
N PHE A 51 -14.97 14.07 -18.03
CA PHE A 51 -14.77 15.06 -16.98
C PHE A 51 -13.64 16.05 -17.30
N ARG A 52 -12.57 15.60 -17.97
CA ARG A 52 -11.49 16.50 -18.42
C ARG A 52 -11.93 17.47 -19.51
N ALA A 53 -12.79 17.03 -20.40
CA ALA A 53 -13.27 17.85 -21.52
C ALA A 53 -14.36 18.84 -21.07
N TYR A 54 -15.29 18.39 -20.22
CA TYR A 54 -16.52 19.14 -19.93
C TYR A 54 -16.77 19.43 -18.45
N GLY A 55 -16.07 18.75 -17.54
CA GLY A 55 -16.37 18.76 -16.11
C GLY A 55 -16.35 20.16 -15.48
N ALA A 56 -15.40 21.02 -15.90
CA ALA A 56 -15.33 22.39 -15.39
C ALA A 56 -16.57 23.23 -15.78
N GLY A 57 -17.06 23.06 -17.03
CA GLY A 57 -18.27 23.74 -17.50
C GLY A 57 -19.50 23.27 -16.75
N VAL A 58 -19.68 21.96 -16.62
CA VAL A 58 -20.81 21.37 -15.86
C VAL A 58 -20.79 21.82 -14.40
N ILE A 59 -19.61 21.86 -13.76
CA ILE A 59 -19.48 22.36 -12.38
C ILE A 59 -19.90 23.83 -12.28
N ALA A 60 -19.51 24.67 -13.25
CA ALA A 60 -19.89 26.08 -13.26
C ALA A 60 -21.41 26.26 -13.45
N GLU A 61 -22.02 25.52 -14.36
CA GLU A 61 -23.47 25.52 -14.58
C GLU A 61 -24.22 25.06 -13.33
N VAL A 62 -23.82 23.93 -12.73
CA VAL A 62 -24.47 23.41 -11.51
C VAL A 62 -24.31 24.41 -10.34
N ARG A 63 -23.17 25.10 -10.24
CA ARG A 63 -22.98 26.15 -9.22
C ARG A 63 -23.95 27.32 -9.41
N ALA A 64 -24.23 27.71 -10.65
CA ALA A 64 -25.14 28.80 -10.97
C ALA A 64 -26.61 28.39 -10.78
N ASP A 65 -27.00 27.22 -11.30
CA ASP A 65 -28.41 26.80 -11.37
C ASP A 65 -28.87 26.04 -10.12
N LYS A 66 -27.98 25.29 -9.47
CA LYS A 66 -28.29 24.38 -8.36
C LYS A 66 -27.18 24.39 -7.30
N PRO A 67 -26.99 25.52 -6.59
CA PRO A 67 -25.89 25.67 -5.64
C PRO A 67 -25.91 24.63 -4.51
N ASP A 68 -27.09 24.22 -4.04
CA ASP A 68 -27.21 23.18 -3.01
C ASP A 68 -26.66 21.83 -3.47
N GLN A 69 -26.87 21.49 -4.75
CA GLN A 69 -26.37 20.24 -5.32
C GLN A 69 -24.86 20.30 -5.52
N TYR A 70 -24.34 21.46 -5.93
CA TYR A 70 -22.90 21.69 -6.01
C TYR A 70 -22.22 21.46 -4.66
N LEU A 71 -22.75 22.03 -3.57
CA LEU A 71 -22.16 21.87 -2.23
C LEU A 71 -22.18 20.41 -1.76
N LYS A 72 -23.24 19.64 -2.08
CA LYS A 72 -23.30 18.20 -1.77
C LYS A 72 -22.25 17.40 -2.55
N ILE A 73 -22.02 17.73 -3.82
CA ILE A 73 -20.97 17.09 -4.64
C ILE A 73 -19.61 17.37 -4.02
N VAL A 74 -19.32 18.64 -3.67
CA VAL A 74 -18.06 19.02 -3.01
C VAL A 74 -17.85 18.22 -1.73
N LEU A 75 -18.88 18.15 -0.87
CA LEU A 75 -18.82 17.36 0.37
C LEU A 75 -18.58 15.87 0.13
N SER A 76 -19.15 15.29 -0.93
CA SER A 76 -19.03 13.85 -1.23
C SER A 76 -17.65 13.42 -1.73
N VAL A 77 -16.88 14.36 -2.30
CA VAL A 77 -15.52 14.11 -2.82
C VAL A 77 -14.48 14.30 -1.73
N LEU A 78 -14.79 15.09 -0.70
CA LEU A 78 -13.91 15.26 0.44
C LEU A 78 -13.87 13.97 1.27
N PRO A 79 -12.67 13.54 1.71
CA PRO A 79 -12.52 12.53 2.77
C PRO A 79 -13.40 12.86 3.98
N LYS A 80 -14.01 11.84 4.59
CA LYS A 80 -14.87 12.05 5.78
C LYS A 80 -14.08 12.61 6.97
N ASP A 81 -12.80 12.26 7.04
CA ASP A 81 -11.84 12.72 8.05
C ASP A 81 -10.92 13.79 7.44
N PHE A 82 -11.51 14.77 6.75
CA PHE A 82 -10.74 15.94 6.30
C PHE A 82 -10.41 16.81 7.52
N ASP A 83 -9.43 16.35 8.28
CA ASP A 83 -8.86 17.10 9.38
C ASP A 83 -8.00 18.19 8.73
N VAL A 84 -8.63 19.35 8.48
CA VAL A 84 -7.87 20.58 8.29
C VAL A 84 -7.03 20.65 9.55
N ALA A 85 -5.71 20.51 9.42
CA ALA A 85 -4.79 20.68 10.52
C ALA A 85 -4.89 22.14 10.98
N ILE A 86 -5.96 22.45 11.72
CA ILE A 86 -6.08 23.63 12.53
C ILE A 86 -4.95 23.45 13.51
N ASN A 87 -3.87 24.20 13.30
CA ASN A 87 -2.82 24.29 14.26
C ASN A 87 -3.50 24.73 15.55
N HIS A 88 -3.76 23.80 16.47
CA HIS A 88 -4.59 24.06 17.64
C HIS A 88 -3.98 25.18 18.50
N LEU A 89 -2.71 25.49 18.30
CA LEU A 89 -2.01 26.62 18.88
C LEU A 89 -2.57 27.98 18.41
N ASP A 90 -3.07 28.10 17.18
CA ASP A 90 -3.62 29.35 16.63
C ASP A 90 -4.96 29.74 17.29
N ALA A 91 -5.63 28.77 17.94
CA ALA A 91 -6.86 28.96 18.67
C ALA A 91 -6.65 29.19 20.18
N LEU A 92 -5.41 29.06 20.67
CA LEU A 92 -5.07 29.27 22.07
C LEU A 92 -4.68 30.73 22.32
N SER A 93 -5.10 31.27 23.45
CA SER A 93 -4.57 32.54 23.95
C SER A 93 -3.12 32.39 24.43
N ASP A 94 -2.38 33.50 24.47
CA ASP A 94 -1.01 33.53 24.99
C ASP A 94 -0.87 32.99 26.42
N GLU A 95 -1.92 33.11 27.24
CA GLU A 95 -1.94 32.54 28.59
C GLU A 95 -2.06 31.01 28.57
N GLU A 96 -2.92 30.47 27.73
CA GLU A 96 -3.09 29.03 27.57
C GLU A 96 -1.82 28.39 26.99
N ILE A 97 -1.17 29.07 26.03
CA ILE A 97 0.12 28.65 25.48
C ILE A 97 1.18 28.62 26.59
N ARG A 98 1.28 29.68 27.41
CA ARG A 98 2.23 29.73 28.54
C ARG A 98 1.98 28.61 29.56
N SER A 99 0.73 28.37 29.93
CA SER A 99 0.33 27.28 30.84
C SER A 99 0.75 25.91 30.30
N ARG A 100 0.57 25.68 28.99
CA ARG A 100 0.97 24.44 28.32
C ARG A 100 2.48 24.24 28.32
N ILE A 101 3.25 25.30 28.04
CA ILE A 101 4.71 25.26 28.09
C ILE A 101 5.19 24.89 29.49
N ARG A 102 4.65 25.52 30.54
CA ARG A 102 5.01 25.18 31.94
C ARG A 102 4.69 23.73 32.30
N SER A 103 3.54 23.24 31.84
CA SER A 103 3.16 21.84 32.04
C SER A 103 4.13 20.88 31.36
N LEU A 104 4.59 21.22 30.14
CA LEU A 104 5.54 20.42 29.40
C LEU A 104 6.94 20.48 30.03
N GLU A 105 7.40 21.65 30.46
CA GLU A 105 8.66 21.83 31.19
C GLU A 105 8.70 20.94 32.43
N ALA A 106 7.62 20.85 33.21
CA ALA A 106 7.57 20.00 34.39
C ALA A 106 7.76 18.50 34.06
N VAL A 107 7.27 18.06 32.91
CA VAL A 107 7.42 16.66 32.45
C VAL A 107 8.81 16.40 31.88
N VAL A 108 9.37 17.36 31.13
CA VAL A 108 10.64 17.17 30.41
C VAL A 108 11.86 17.42 31.29
N LYS A 109 11.77 18.34 32.26
CA LYS A 109 12.88 18.76 33.12
C LYS A 109 13.63 17.60 33.81
N PRO A 110 12.97 16.57 34.35
CA PRO A 110 13.67 15.41 34.95
C PRO A 110 14.53 14.62 33.97
N PHE A 111 14.27 14.72 32.66
CA PHE A 111 15.05 14.05 31.61
C PHE A 111 16.23 14.90 31.11
N LEU A 112 16.28 16.18 31.48
CA LEU A 112 17.37 17.10 31.15
C LEU A 112 18.37 17.24 32.30
N GLU A 113 17.94 16.97 33.53
CA GLU A 113 18.76 16.95 34.73
C GLU A 113 19.28 15.53 35.01
N GLU A 114 20.02 14.95 34.06
CA GLU A 114 20.98 13.88 34.41
C GLU A 114 22.16 14.54 35.14
N PRO A 115 22.55 14.09 36.34
CA PRO A 115 23.65 14.67 37.07
C PRO A 115 24.94 14.46 36.27
N ALA A 116 25.61 15.56 35.94
CA ALA A 116 27.00 15.57 35.52
C ALA A 116 27.86 15.07 36.69
N ASP A 117 27.90 13.75 36.88
CA ASP A 117 28.84 13.09 37.79
C ASP A 117 29.81 12.25 36.94
N HIS A 118 30.49 12.95 36.03
CA HIS A 118 31.73 12.45 35.45
C HIS A 118 32.84 12.68 36.48
N ARG A 119 33.00 11.66 37.31
CA ARG A 119 34.17 11.27 38.11
C ARG A 119 35.36 12.23 37.99
N GLU A 120 35.71 12.86 39.10
CA GLU A 120 37.10 13.22 39.38
C GLU A 120 37.96 11.94 39.44
N ASP A 121 38.25 11.35 38.29
CA ASP A 121 39.32 10.37 38.18
C ASP A 121 40.63 11.16 38.16
N GLY A 122 41.19 11.34 39.35
CA GLY A 122 42.44 12.04 39.60
C GLY A 122 43.53 11.61 38.61
N ILE A 123 44.09 12.60 37.92
CA ILE A 123 45.29 12.42 37.09
C ILE A 123 46.44 12.07 38.04
N PRO A 124 47.07 10.87 37.96
CA PRO A 124 48.32 10.63 38.65
C PRO A 124 49.39 11.51 38.01
N GLY A 125 49.92 12.43 38.81
CA GLY A 125 50.92 13.41 38.37
C GLY A 125 52.11 12.77 37.70
N ALA A 126 52.35 13.16 36.45
CA ALA A 126 53.64 13.06 35.81
C ALA A 126 54.53 14.21 36.34
N ALA A 127 55.41 13.90 37.27
CA ALA A 127 56.64 14.64 37.56
C ALA A 127 57.73 13.58 37.71
N GLY A 128 58.82 13.52 36.94
CA GLY A 128 59.55 14.61 36.29
C GLY A 128 60.76 14.99 37.15
N GLY A 129 61.87 14.28 36.99
CA GLY A 129 63.23 14.80 37.22
C GLY A 129 63.91 14.52 38.57
N ALA A 130 64.92 13.64 38.56
CA ALA A 130 66.34 13.95 38.83
C ALA A 130 67.19 12.67 38.67
#